data_AF-A0AA47I5C8-F1
#
_entry.id   AF-A0AA47I5C8-F1
#
_cell.length_a   1.000
_cell.length_b   1.000
_cell.length_c   1.000
_cell.angle_alpha   90.00
_cell.angle_beta   90.00
_cell.angle_gamma   90.00
#
_symmetry.space_group_name_H-M   'P 1'
#
loop_
_entity.id
_entity.type
_entity.pdbx_description
1 polymer ?
#
loop_
_entity_poly.entity_id
_entity_poly.type
_entity_poly.pdbx_seq_one_letter_code
_entity_poly.pdbx_strand_id
1 'polypeptide(L)'
;MRINNIENSNLSTLKYLYSNYREITYPTLKDIFESCILSRELSDDNDEILDVTASLLIKTHNDKTILPTIVDTIFSRNRKGQFNHDLIWTFFQARDPYSLMLIANYLDSDNINDVKLASQLLDFVPSIDITRGVDVKKQYLSFFYYLKENYPFLYFTGESFQRTSNPKPYAIAINAKYLCKRVSVYTGKPFIPLTKKENNLSNYFNKLDDNNKQLLSNFSLKIQYENKYLWRSWINQPIINQINIAEVNR
;
A
#
# COMPACT_ATOMS: atom_id res chain seq x y z
N MET A 1 -4.45 -25.18 -37.54
CA MET A 1 -5.15 -26.13 -36.65
C MET A 1 -4.60 -26.20 -35.21
N ARG A 2 -3.43 -25.60 -34.89
CA ARG A 2 -2.89 -25.56 -33.51
C ARG A 2 -3.40 -24.40 -32.63
N ILE A 3 -3.82 -23.28 -33.23
CA ILE A 3 -4.25 -22.07 -32.50
C ILE A 3 -5.55 -22.35 -31.71
N ASN A 4 -6.55 -23.00 -32.33
CA ASN A 4 -7.82 -23.31 -31.66
C ASN A 4 -7.72 -24.29 -30.48
N ASN A 5 -6.64 -25.06 -30.35
CA ASN A 5 -6.50 -26.02 -29.24
C ASN A 5 -5.93 -25.36 -27.97
N ILE A 6 -5.10 -24.32 -28.12
CA ILE A 6 -4.47 -23.60 -26.99
C ILE A 6 -5.49 -22.65 -26.33
N GLU A 7 -6.28 -21.94 -27.13
CA GLU A 7 -7.35 -21.08 -26.62
C GLU A 7 -8.41 -21.87 -25.84
N ASN A 8 -8.75 -23.09 -26.31
CA ASN A 8 -9.68 -23.97 -25.63
C ASN A 8 -9.13 -24.53 -24.31
N SER A 9 -7.82 -24.81 -24.22
CA SER A 9 -7.22 -25.23 -22.95
C SER A 9 -7.20 -24.09 -21.93
N ASN A 10 -6.85 -22.87 -22.33
CA ASN A 10 -6.80 -21.72 -21.42
C ASN A 10 -8.19 -21.36 -20.88
N LEU A 11 -9.20 -21.35 -21.75
CA LEU A 11 -10.58 -21.12 -21.34
C LEU A 11 -11.09 -22.21 -20.38
N SER A 12 -10.66 -23.46 -20.57
CA SER A 12 -11.01 -24.56 -19.66
C SER A 12 -10.35 -24.39 -18.29
N THR A 13 -9.08 -23.99 -18.26
CA THR A 13 -8.33 -23.69 -17.03
C THR A 13 -8.96 -22.53 -16.26
N LEU A 14 -9.31 -21.44 -16.95
CA LEU A 14 -9.99 -20.30 -16.32
C LEU A 14 -11.33 -20.69 -15.71
N LYS A 15 -12.19 -21.41 -16.45
CA LYS A 15 -13.46 -21.90 -15.93
C LYS A 15 -13.26 -22.78 -14.71
N TYR A 16 -12.25 -23.64 -14.72
CA TYR A 16 -11.90 -24.47 -13.58
C TYR A 16 -11.46 -23.64 -12.37
N LEU A 17 -10.55 -22.67 -12.56
CA LEU A 17 -10.10 -21.76 -11.51
C LEU A 17 -11.28 -21.01 -10.90
N TYR A 18 -12.17 -20.42 -11.70
CA TYR A 18 -13.33 -19.70 -11.18
C TYR A 18 -14.34 -20.59 -10.45
N SER A 19 -14.56 -21.82 -10.93
CA SER A 19 -15.60 -22.72 -10.39
C SER A 19 -15.13 -23.48 -9.15
N ASN A 20 -13.85 -23.87 -9.10
CA ASN A 20 -13.32 -24.80 -8.11
C ASN A 20 -12.22 -24.21 -7.22
N TYR A 21 -12.01 -22.88 -7.21
CA TYR A 21 -10.90 -22.24 -6.47
C TYR A 21 -10.77 -22.65 -5.00
N ARG A 22 -11.86 -23.07 -4.35
CA ARG A 22 -11.85 -23.52 -2.94
C ARG A 22 -11.25 -24.91 -2.75
N GLU A 23 -11.19 -25.71 -3.80
CA GLU A 23 -10.69 -27.09 -3.81
C GLU A 23 -9.24 -27.16 -4.31
N ILE A 24 -8.71 -26.06 -4.87
CA ILE A 24 -7.35 -26.03 -5.40
C ILE A 24 -6.37 -25.80 -4.26
N THR A 25 -5.37 -26.67 -4.17
CA THR A 25 -4.34 -26.57 -3.14
C THR A 25 -3.38 -25.42 -3.42
N TYR A 26 -2.82 -24.84 -2.36
CA TYR A 26 -1.82 -23.77 -2.47
C TYR A 26 -0.63 -24.12 -3.39
N PRO A 27 0.01 -25.31 -3.28
CA PRO A 27 1.11 -25.68 -4.17
C PRO A 27 0.69 -25.68 -5.64
N THR A 28 -0.48 -26.24 -5.96
CA THR A 28 -0.99 -26.25 -7.33
C THR A 28 -1.21 -24.84 -7.88
N LEU A 29 -1.80 -23.93 -7.09
CA LEU A 29 -1.96 -22.53 -7.52
C LEU A 29 -0.62 -21.84 -7.74
N LYS A 30 0.36 -22.11 -6.88
CA LYS A 30 1.72 -21.57 -6.99
C LYS A 30 2.42 -22.04 -8.26
N ASP A 31 2.35 -23.34 -8.53
CA ASP A 31 2.94 -23.95 -9.73
C ASP A 31 2.32 -23.37 -11.02
N ILE A 32 1.00 -23.17 -11.05
CA ILE A 32 0.32 -22.53 -12.18
C ILE A 32 0.80 -21.09 -12.36
N PHE A 33 0.88 -20.31 -11.27
CA PHE A 33 1.35 -18.93 -11.32
C PHE A 33 2.78 -18.84 -11.86
N GLU A 34 3.70 -19.65 -11.34
CA GLU A 34 5.10 -19.68 -11.76
C GLU A 34 5.25 -20.14 -13.22
N SER A 35 4.47 -21.15 -13.64
CA SER A 35 4.43 -21.61 -15.03
C SER A 35 3.95 -20.51 -15.98
N CYS A 36 2.93 -19.74 -15.58
CA CYS A 36 2.45 -18.60 -16.36
C CYS A 36 3.55 -17.55 -16.50
N ILE A 37 4.27 -17.22 -15.43
CA ILE A 37 5.40 -16.27 -15.45
C ILE A 37 6.49 -16.73 -16.41
N LEU A 38 6.90 -18.01 -16.37
CA LEU A 38 7.91 -18.55 -17.28
C LEU A 38 7.44 -18.51 -18.75
N SER A 39 6.16 -18.80 -19.00
CA SER A 39 5.61 -18.78 -20.36
C SER A 39 5.47 -17.38 -20.97
N ARG A 40 5.49 -16.32 -20.16
CA ARG A 40 5.35 -14.93 -20.63
C ARG A 40 6.54 -14.41 -21.43
N GLU A 41 7.69 -15.05 -21.31
CA GLU A 41 8.81 -14.80 -22.22
C GLU A 41 8.49 -15.22 -23.66
N LEU A 42 7.48 -16.08 -23.85
CA LEU A 42 7.11 -16.68 -25.13
C LEU A 42 5.80 -16.14 -25.72
N SER A 43 4.79 -15.84 -24.88
CA SER A 43 3.48 -15.33 -25.30
C SER A 43 2.70 -14.66 -24.16
N ASP A 44 1.85 -13.68 -24.47
CA ASP A 44 0.98 -13.01 -23.49
C ASP A 44 -0.37 -13.76 -23.27
N ASP A 45 -0.58 -14.93 -23.88
CA ASP A 45 -1.85 -15.70 -23.91
C ASP A 45 -2.33 -16.22 -22.53
N ASN A 46 -1.49 -16.12 -21.50
CA ASN A 46 -1.76 -16.61 -20.14
C ASN A 46 -1.99 -15.48 -19.12
N ASP A 47 -2.10 -14.23 -19.57
CA ASP A 47 -2.20 -13.08 -18.66
C ASP A 47 -3.44 -13.12 -17.75
N GLU A 48 -4.57 -13.61 -18.24
CA GLU A 48 -5.79 -13.77 -17.43
C GLU A 48 -5.64 -14.86 -16.36
N ILE A 49 -4.99 -15.99 -16.72
CA ILE A 49 -4.71 -17.08 -15.78
C ILE A 49 -3.75 -16.59 -14.69
N LEU A 50 -2.74 -15.80 -15.07
CA LEU A 50 -1.81 -15.17 -14.13
C LEU A 50 -2.56 -14.24 -13.16
N ASP A 51 -3.44 -13.38 -13.66
CA ASP A 51 -4.16 -12.42 -12.82
C ASP A 51 -5.10 -13.12 -11.83
N VAL A 52 -5.80 -14.17 -12.28
CA VAL A 52 -6.66 -15.00 -11.42
C VAL A 52 -5.85 -15.73 -10.35
N THR A 53 -4.76 -16.38 -10.74
CA THR A 53 -3.92 -17.15 -9.80
C THR A 53 -3.22 -16.24 -8.79
N ALA A 54 -2.72 -15.08 -9.21
CA ALA A 54 -2.20 -14.05 -8.31
C ALA A 54 -3.26 -13.60 -7.30
N SER A 55 -4.48 -13.33 -7.77
CA SER A 55 -5.60 -12.92 -6.91
C SER A 55 -5.94 -13.99 -5.86
N LEU A 56 -5.97 -15.26 -6.25
CA LEU A 56 -6.22 -16.37 -5.33
C LEU A 56 -5.09 -16.55 -4.30
N LEU A 57 -3.82 -16.50 -4.75
CA LEU A 57 -2.65 -16.60 -3.86
C LEU A 57 -2.63 -15.47 -2.82
N ILE A 58 -2.91 -14.23 -3.24
CA ILE A 58 -2.96 -13.08 -2.32
C ILE A 58 -4.18 -13.14 -1.40
N LYS A 59 -5.39 -13.29 -1.95
CA LYS A 59 -6.62 -13.11 -1.16
C LYS A 59 -6.99 -14.32 -0.30
N THR A 60 -6.71 -15.52 -0.79
CA THR A 60 -7.10 -16.77 -0.12
C THR A 60 -5.97 -17.28 0.74
N HIS A 61 -4.73 -17.23 0.24
CA HIS A 61 -3.57 -17.82 0.91
C HIS A 61 -2.67 -16.78 1.59
N ASN A 62 -2.90 -15.48 1.40
CA ASN A 62 -2.07 -14.41 1.94
C ASN A 62 -0.58 -14.60 1.57
N ASP A 63 -0.31 -15.15 0.38
CA ASP A 63 1.05 -15.41 -0.10
C ASP A 63 1.68 -14.12 -0.61
N LYS A 64 2.37 -13.42 0.29
CA LYS A 64 3.06 -12.17 -0.03
C LYS A 64 4.37 -12.38 -0.80
N THR A 65 4.84 -13.62 -0.94
CA THR A 65 6.12 -13.92 -1.61
C THR A 65 6.08 -13.61 -3.10
N ILE A 66 4.88 -13.57 -3.71
CA ILE A 66 4.70 -13.22 -5.12
C ILE A 66 4.64 -11.72 -5.40
N LEU A 67 4.62 -10.86 -4.38
CA LEU A 67 4.49 -9.41 -4.57
C LEU A 67 5.59 -8.80 -5.47
N PRO A 68 6.88 -9.20 -5.37
CA PRO A 68 7.90 -8.76 -6.32
C PRO A 68 7.53 -9.12 -7.78
N THR A 69 7.14 -10.36 -8.01
CA THR A 69 6.75 -10.85 -9.35
C THR A 69 5.51 -10.13 -9.90
N ILE A 70 4.54 -9.84 -9.04
CA ILE A 70 3.34 -9.07 -9.39
C ILE A 70 3.74 -7.64 -9.80
N VAL A 71 4.57 -6.95 -9.01
CA VAL A 71 4.98 -5.57 -9.34
C VAL A 71 5.75 -5.52 -10.66
N ASP A 72 6.67 -6.47 -10.89
CA ASP A 72 7.44 -6.53 -12.13
C ASP A 72 6.55 -6.77 -13.33
N THR A 73 5.49 -7.56 -13.15
CA THR A 73 4.46 -7.80 -14.17
C THR A 73 3.66 -6.53 -14.46
N ILE A 74 3.24 -5.79 -13.44
CA ILE A 74 2.51 -4.51 -13.60
C ILE A 74 3.34 -3.54 -14.45
N PHE A 75 4.62 -3.33 -14.11
CA PHE A 75 5.47 -2.40 -14.85
C PHE A 75 5.82 -2.92 -16.24
N SER A 76 6.04 -4.22 -16.40
CA SER A 76 6.25 -4.84 -17.72
C SER A 76 5.04 -4.61 -18.65
N ARG A 77 3.82 -4.85 -18.17
CA ARG A 77 2.58 -4.60 -18.94
C ARG A 77 2.38 -3.12 -19.23
N ASN A 78 2.68 -2.23 -18.27
CA ASN A 78 2.64 -0.78 -18.47
C ASN A 78 3.57 -0.33 -19.61
N ARG A 79 4.79 -0.84 -19.68
CA ARG A 79 5.72 -0.55 -20.78
C ARG A 79 5.18 -0.97 -22.15
N LYS A 80 4.40 -2.05 -22.20
CA LYS A 80 3.72 -2.56 -23.40
C LYS A 80 2.36 -1.90 -23.67
N GLY A 81 1.85 -1.03 -22.79
CA GLY A 81 0.51 -0.44 -22.91
C GLY A 81 -0.63 -1.44 -22.68
N GLN A 82 -0.37 -2.54 -21.96
CA GLN A 82 -1.34 -3.58 -21.65
C GLN A 82 -2.19 -3.22 -20.42
N PHE A 83 -3.24 -4.01 -20.14
CA PHE A 83 -4.13 -3.81 -19.00
C PHE A 83 -3.51 -4.29 -17.68
N ASN A 84 -3.53 -3.42 -16.66
CA ASN A 84 -2.83 -3.65 -15.39
C ASN A 84 -3.77 -3.57 -14.18
N HIS A 85 -5.03 -3.14 -14.37
CA HIS A 85 -5.90 -2.70 -13.28
C HIS A 85 -6.19 -3.81 -12.26
N ASP A 86 -6.48 -5.03 -12.71
CA ASP A 86 -6.78 -6.15 -11.83
C ASP A 86 -5.55 -6.64 -11.07
N LEU A 87 -4.38 -6.56 -11.70
CA LEU A 87 -3.13 -6.92 -11.07
C LEU A 87 -2.67 -5.87 -10.05
N ILE A 88 -2.85 -4.58 -10.35
CA ILE A 88 -2.66 -3.47 -9.38
C ILE A 88 -3.61 -3.64 -8.19
N TRP A 89 -4.89 -3.93 -8.46
CA TRP A 89 -5.86 -4.20 -7.41
C TRP A 89 -5.41 -5.39 -6.54
N THR A 90 -5.01 -6.49 -7.19
CA THR A 90 -4.51 -7.71 -6.53
C THR A 90 -3.29 -7.42 -5.65
N PHE A 91 -2.34 -6.63 -6.14
CA PHE A 91 -1.16 -6.21 -5.38
C PHE A 91 -1.54 -5.53 -4.05
N PHE A 92 -2.48 -4.59 -4.08
CA PHE A 92 -2.93 -3.89 -2.88
C PHE A 92 -3.79 -4.76 -1.95
N GLN A 93 -4.44 -5.82 -2.46
CA GLN A 93 -5.18 -6.77 -1.61
C GLN A 93 -4.28 -7.53 -0.61
N ALA A 94 -2.96 -7.52 -0.79
CA ALA A 94 -2.02 -8.11 0.17
C ALA A 94 -1.98 -7.39 1.52
N ARG A 95 -2.50 -6.15 1.59
CA ARG A 95 -2.58 -5.33 2.81
C ARG A 95 -1.24 -5.27 3.54
N ASP A 96 -0.17 -5.10 2.77
CA ASP A 96 1.19 -4.97 3.28
C ASP A 96 1.74 -3.59 2.91
N PRO A 97 1.72 -2.60 3.82
CA PRO A 97 2.19 -1.26 3.49
C PRO A 97 3.67 -1.22 3.08
N TYR A 98 4.47 -2.23 3.48
CA TYR A 98 5.87 -2.30 3.06
C TYR A 98 6.01 -2.66 1.58
N SER A 99 4.99 -3.26 0.96
CA SER A 99 4.98 -3.52 -0.49
C SER A 99 5.06 -2.25 -1.31
N LEU A 100 4.67 -1.09 -0.75
CA LEU A 100 4.84 0.20 -1.44
C LEU A 100 6.30 0.50 -1.80
N MET A 101 7.28 -0.06 -1.07
CA MET A 101 8.70 0.01 -1.45
C MET A 101 8.98 -0.64 -2.80
N LEU A 102 8.27 -1.72 -3.15
CA LEU A 102 8.41 -2.38 -4.44
C LEU A 102 8.00 -1.46 -5.59
N ILE A 103 6.96 -0.63 -5.39
CA ILE A 103 6.55 0.40 -6.35
C ILE A 103 7.57 1.55 -6.36
N ALA A 104 8.04 1.99 -5.18
CA ALA A 104 8.98 3.10 -5.06
C ALA A 104 10.32 2.83 -5.77
N ASN A 105 10.75 1.57 -5.90
CA ASN A 105 11.93 1.19 -6.68
C ASN A 105 11.84 1.62 -8.17
N TYR A 106 10.63 1.80 -8.70
CA TYR A 106 10.41 2.24 -10.09
C TYR A 106 10.42 3.76 -10.27
N LEU A 107 10.53 4.54 -9.17
CA LEU A 107 10.71 6.00 -9.26
C LEU A 107 12.06 6.37 -9.92
N ASP A 108 13.09 5.52 -9.76
CA ASP A 108 14.44 5.67 -10.35
C ASP A 108 14.66 4.80 -11.59
N SER A 109 13.57 4.41 -12.28
CA SER A 109 13.66 3.68 -13.54
C SER A 109 14.10 4.58 -14.69
N ASP A 110 14.95 4.07 -15.58
CA ASP A 110 15.31 4.73 -16.84
C ASP A 110 14.10 4.86 -17.79
N ASN A 111 13.03 4.08 -17.57
CA ASN A 111 11.83 4.14 -18.37
C ASN A 111 10.83 5.16 -17.81
N ILE A 112 10.53 6.20 -18.60
CA ILE A 112 9.60 7.27 -18.18
C ILE A 112 8.18 6.78 -17.88
N ASN A 113 7.72 5.68 -18.51
CA ASN A 113 6.40 5.12 -18.23
C ASN A 113 6.36 4.45 -16.86
N ASP A 114 7.47 3.86 -16.42
CA ASP A 114 7.60 3.29 -15.08
C ASP A 114 7.56 4.40 -14.03
N VAL A 115 8.36 5.46 -14.20
CA VAL A 115 8.37 6.60 -13.28
C VAL A 115 6.98 7.22 -13.15
N LYS A 116 6.26 7.40 -14.27
CA LYS A 116 4.88 7.92 -14.28
C LYS A 116 3.93 7.02 -13.50
N LEU A 117 3.94 5.71 -13.78
CA LEU A 117 3.03 4.78 -13.10
C LEU A 117 3.36 4.70 -11.60
N ALA A 118 4.63 4.61 -11.22
CA ALA A 118 5.06 4.59 -9.83
C ALA A 118 4.60 5.87 -9.09
N SER A 119 4.78 7.03 -9.72
CA SER A 119 4.32 8.31 -9.17
C SER A 119 2.80 8.35 -9.01
N GLN A 120 2.04 7.86 -9.99
CA GLN A 120 0.58 7.77 -9.91
C GLN A 120 0.11 6.84 -8.79
N LEU A 121 0.74 5.68 -8.65
CA LEU A 121 0.39 4.69 -7.62
C LEU A 121 0.73 5.18 -6.21
N LEU A 122 1.66 6.14 -6.08
CA LEU A 122 2.12 6.69 -4.79
C LEU A 122 1.67 8.15 -4.55
N ASP A 123 0.83 8.72 -5.41
CA ASP A 123 0.36 10.13 -5.34
C ASP A 123 -0.37 10.46 -4.01
N PHE A 124 -0.88 9.46 -3.31
CA PHE A 124 -1.47 9.63 -1.99
C PHE A 124 -0.45 9.95 -0.89
N VAL A 125 0.85 9.86 -1.19
CA VAL A 125 1.96 10.16 -0.27
C VAL A 125 2.45 11.60 -0.50
N PRO A 126 2.40 12.47 0.52
CA PRO A 126 2.74 13.89 0.37
C PRO A 126 4.16 14.19 -0.15
N SER A 127 5.12 13.26 0.02
CA SER A 127 6.51 13.44 -0.44
C SER A 127 6.73 13.11 -1.92
N ILE A 128 5.70 12.64 -2.63
CA ILE A 128 5.77 12.32 -4.04
C ILE A 128 5.31 13.52 -4.85
N ASP A 129 6.22 14.09 -5.64
CA ASP A 129 5.92 15.16 -6.58
C ASP A 129 6.04 14.63 -8.01
N ILE A 130 4.97 14.79 -8.80
CA ILE A 130 4.85 14.31 -10.18
C ILE A 130 5.46 15.32 -11.17
N THR A 131 5.84 16.52 -10.69
CA THR A 131 6.37 17.58 -11.55
C THR A 131 7.79 17.30 -12.05
N ARG A 132 8.09 17.77 -13.27
CA ARG A 132 9.39 17.53 -13.92
C ARG A 132 10.50 18.35 -13.23
N GLY A 133 11.63 17.72 -12.94
CA GLY A 133 12.83 18.36 -12.40
C GLY A 133 13.17 18.01 -10.95
N VAL A 134 12.41 17.10 -10.33
CA VAL A 134 12.68 16.61 -8.98
C VAL A 134 13.88 15.64 -9.00
N ASP A 135 14.77 15.80 -8.03
CA ASP A 135 15.84 14.83 -7.75
C ASP A 135 15.21 13.50 -7.32
N VAL A 136 15.25 12.52 -8.22
CA VAL A 136 14.64 11.20 -8.06
C VAL A 136 15.15 10.49 -6.80
N LYS A 137 16.45 10.61 -6.50
CA LYS A 137 17.05 10.01 -5.30
C LYS A 137 16.48 10.66 -4.04
N LYS A 138 16.29 11.98 -4.06
CA LYS A 138 15.68 12.72 -2.96
C LYS A 138 14.22 12.32 -2.76
N GLN A 139 13.48 12.09 -3.84
CA GLN A 139 12.08 11.63 -3.79
C GLN A 139 11.96 10.23 -3.19
N TYR A 140 12.79 9.28 -3.67
CA TYR A 140 12.85 7.93 -3.11
C TYR A 140 13.21 7.95 -1.62
N LEU A 141 14.24 8.71 -1.22
CA LEU A 141 14.63 8.82 0.19
C LEU A 141 13.52 9.42 1.04
N SER A 142 12.86 10.46 0.54
CA SER A 142 11.75 11.12 1.24
C SER A 142 10.57 10.16 1.40
N PHE A 143 10.25 9.38 0.38
CA PHE A 143 9.26 8.30 0.45
C PHE A 143 9.64 7.24 1.48
N PHE A 144 10.90 6.77 1.47
CA PHE A 144 11.40 5.77 2.42
C PHE A 144 11.24 6.24 3.87
N TYR A 145 11.65 7.48 4.18
CA TYR A 145 11.50 8.03 5.52
C TYR A 145 10.03 8.24 5.91
N TYR A 146 9.20 8.73 4.98
CA TYR A 146 7.75 8.85 5.19
C TYR A 146 7.14 7.49 5.53
N LEU A 147 7.44 6.45 4.74
CA LEU A 147 6.90 5.11 4.97
C LEU A 147 7.39 4.56 6.31
N LYS A 148 8.69 4.66 6.60
CA LYS A 148 9.29 4.18 7.86
C LYS A 148 8.62 4.82 9.08
N GLU A 149 8.38 6.12 9.05
CA GLU A 149 7.74 6.86 10.14
C GLU A 149 6.26 6.46 10.31
N ASN A 150 5.54 6.35 9.20
CA ASN A 150 4.08 6.19 9.21
C ASN A 150 3.62 4.72 9.20
N TYR A 151 4.50 3.77 8.89
CA TYR A 151 4.20 2.34 8.77
C TYR A 151 3.34 1.77 9.90
N PRO A 152 3.60 2.06 11.20
CA PRO A 152 2.79 1.51 12.30
C PRO A 152 1.35 2.05 12.37
N PHE A 153 1.05 3.09 11.59
CA PHE A 153 -0.21 3.83 11.59
C PHE A 153 -0.95 3.71 10.24
N LEU A 154 -0.39 3.01 9.26
CA LEU A 154 -1.00 2.80 7.95
C LEU A 154 -2.06 1.70 8.02
N TYR A 155 -3.20 1.94 7.37
CA TYR A 155 -4.23 0.95 7.16
C TYR A 155 -4.75 0.99 5.73
N PHE A 156 -5.19 -0.17 5.26
CA PHE A 156 -5.74 -0.35 3.92
C PHE A 156 -7.16 0.22 3.86
N THR A 157 -7.42 1.11 2.91
CA THR A 157 -8.72 1.79 2.75
C THR A 157 -9.72 0.98 1.91
N GLY A 158 -9.22 0.07 1.08
CA GLY A 158 -10.03 -0.62 0.08
C GLY A 158 -10.30 0.17 -1.20
N GLU A 159 -9.76 1.38 -1.33
CA GLU A 159 -9.87 2.16 -2.57
C GLU A 159 -9.09 1.52 -3.72
N SER A 160 -9.62 1.64 -4.94
CA SER A 160 -9.01 1.10 -6.16
C SER A 160 -9.44 1.87 -7.40
N PHE A 161 -8.70 1.66 -8.50
CA PHE A 161 -9.00 2.23 -9.81
C PHE A 161 -10.34 1.79 -10.40
N GLN A 162 -10.98 0.76 -9.85
CA GLN A 162 -12.32 0.35 -10.24
C GLN A 162 -13.42 1.30 -9.73
N ARG A 163 -13.11 2.12 -8.72
CA ARG A 163 -14.09 3.03 -8.06
C ARG A 163 -13.75 4.52 -8.20
N THR A 164 -12.48 4.86 -8.37
CA THR A 164 -12.00 6.24 -8.45
C THR A 164 -10.77 6.32 -9.34
N SER A 165 -10.58 7.44 -10.03
CA SER A 165 -9.38 7.70 -10.86
C SER A 165 -8.14 8.04 -10.03
N ASN A 166 -8.30 8.41 -8.75
CA ASN A 166 -7.19 8.67 -7.84
C ASN A 166 -7.40 7.93 -6.51
N PRO A 167 -7.20 6.60 -6.48
CA PRO A 167 -7.37 5.81 -5.27
C PRO A 167 -6.28 6.11 -4.26
N LYS A 168 -6.63 6.06 -2.97
CA LYS A 168 -5.68 6.10 -1.86
C LYS A 168 -5.66 4.76 -1.15
N PRO A 169 -4.88 3.76 -1.61
CA PRO A 169 -4.95 2.39 -1.08
C PRO A 169 -4.64 2.31 0.42
N TYR A 170 -3.82 3.24 0.92
CA TYR A 170 -3.51 3.37 2.33
C TYR A 170 -3.80 4.77 2.85
N ALA A 171 -4.17 4.84 4.12
CA ALA A 171 -4.29 6.08 4.86
C ALA A 171 -3.62 5.94 6.24
N ILE A 172 -3.21 7.09 6.79
CA ILE A 172 -2.66 7.17 8.15
C ILE A 172 -3.81 7.32 9.13
N ALA A 173 -3.86 6.47 10.15
CA ALA A 173 -4.71 6.66 11.32
C ALA A 173 -4.15 7.79 12.19
N ILE A 174 -4.39 9.04 11.79
CA ILE A 174 -3.76 10.24 12.36
C ILE A 174 -3.98 10.40 13.88
N ASN A 175 -5.15 9.98 14.37
CA ASN A 175 -5.47 9.96 15.79
C ASN A 175 -4.61 8.92 16.54
N ALA A 176 -4.43 7.73 15.96
CA ALA A 176 -3.56 6.72 16.53
C ALA A 176 -2.08 7.14 16.47
N LYS A 177 -1.66 7.86 15.42
CA LYS A 177 -0.33 8.49 15.33
C LYS A 177 -0.12 9.51 16.45
N TYR A 178 -1.09 10.38 16.69
CA TYR A 178 -1.09 11.34 17.80
C TYR A 178 -1.01 10.66 19.18
N LEU A 179 -1.64 9.50 19.37
CA LEU A 179 -1.52 8.73 20.62
C LEU A 179 -0.33 7.76 20.64
N CYS A 180 0.49 7.74 19.58
CA CYS A 180 1.58 6.79 19.35
C CYS A 180 1.16 5.31 19.53
N LYS A 181 -0.05 4.96 19.06
CA LYS A 181 -0.61 3.61 19.09
C LYS A 181 -0.55 2.97 17.71
N ARG A 182 0.03 1.77 17.65
CA ARG A 182 0.05 0.98 16.42
C ARG A 182 -1.37 0.51 16.06
N VAL A 183 -1.69 0.51 14.78
CA VAL A 183 -3.00 0.11 14.28
C VAL A 183 -2.93 -1.18 13.49
N SER A 184 -4.06 -1.89 13.45
CA SER A 184 -4.24 -2.98 12.50
C SER A 184 -4.37 -2.43 11.09
N VAL A 185 -3.58 -2.95 10.16
CA VAL A 185 -3.67 -2.60 8.74
C VAL A 185 -5.04 -2.91 8.13
N TYR A 186 -5.80 -3.81 8.76
CA TYR A 186 -7.12 -4.25 8.27
C TYR A 186 -8.25 -3.30 8.67
N THR A 187 -8.11 -2.59 9.79
CA THR A 187 -9.22 -1.83 10.40
C THR A 187 -8.89 -0.38 10.68
N GLY A 188 -7.61 0.01 10.66
CA GLY A 188 -7.14 1.32 11.12
C GLY A 188 -7.32 1.56 12.61
N LYS A 189 -7.80 0.57 13.37
CA LYS A 189 -8.01 0.68 14.82
C LYS A 189 -6.74 0.26 15.58
N PRO A 190 -6.44 0.91 16.72
CA PRO A 190 -5.37 0.47 17.61
C PRO A 190 -5.50 -1.00 18.01
N PHE A 191 -4.38 -1.73 18.06
CA PHE A 191 -4.37 -3.13 18.55
C PHE A 191 -4.79 -3.23 20.01
N ILE A 192 -4.41 -2.22 20.81
CA ILE A 192 -4.77 -2.10 22.22
C ILE A 192 -5.89 -1.07 22.31
N PRO A 193 -7.07 -1.42 22.84
CA PRO A 193 -8.16 -0.48 23.05
C PRO A 193 -7.71 0.75 23.84
N LEU A 194 -8.24 1.92 23.47
CA LEU A 194 -7.93 3.16 24.15
C LEU A 194 -8.50 3.17 25.57
N THR A 195 -7.71 3.63 26.52
CA THR A 195 -8.15 3.93 27.88
C THR A 195 -9.15 5.08 27.89
N LYS A 196 -9.89 5.27 28.99
CA LYS A 196 -10.82 6.41 29.14
C LYS A 196 -10.11 7.77 28.94
N LYS A 197 -8.86 7.88 29.42
CA LYS A 197 -8.05 9.09 29.25
C LYS A 197 -7.68 9.33 27.78
N GLU A 198 -7.23 8.29 27.09
CA GLU A 198 -6.87 8.36 25.66
C GLU A 198 -8.10 8.66 24.78
N ASN A 199 -9.28 8.12 25.12
CA ASN A 199 -10.53 8.47 24.44
C ASN A 199 -10.87 9.95 24.61
N ASN A 200 -10.68 10.52 25.81
CA ASN A 200 -10.89 11.95 26.02
C ASN A 200 -9.91 12.79 25.20
N LEU A 201 -8.62 12.44 25.18
CA LEU A 201 -7.61 13.11 24.36
C LEU A 201 -7.95 13.05 22.86
N SER A 202 -8.36 11.87 22.38
CA SER A 202 -8.85 11.64 21.03
C SER A 202 -10.04 12.54 20.68
N ASN A 203 -11.00 12.70 21.60
CA ASN A 203 -12.16 13.57 21.38
C ASN A 203 -11.78 15.05 21.24
N TYR A 204 -10.83 15.55 22.03
CA TYR A 204 -10.33 16.92 21.85
C TYR A 204 -9.56 17.08 20.55
N PHE A 205 -8.68 16.12 20.23
CA PHE A 205 -7.90 16.10 18.99
C PHE A 205 -8.78 16.08 17.74
N ASN A 206 -9.87 15.30 17.75
CA ASN A 206 -10.77 15.17 16.60
C ASN A 206 -11.50 16.48 16.23
N LYS A 207 -11.65 17.41 17.19
CA LYS A 207 -12.27 18.73 16.98
C LYS A 207 -11.34 19.75 16.33
N LEU A 208 -10.05 19.45 16.21
CA LEU A 208 -9.08 20.32 15.56
C LEU A 208 -9.23 20.29 14.03
N ASP A 209 -8.76 21.34 13.37
CA ASP A 209 -8.57 21.36 11.92
C ASP A 209 -7.42 20.42 11.49
N ASP A 210 -7.35 20.14 10.20
CA ASP A 210 -6.40 19.17 9.66
C ASP A 210 -4.94 19.60 9.82
N ASN A 211 -4.63 20.90 9.78
CA ASN A 211 -3.26 21.39 9.97
C ASN A 211 -2.80 21.11 11.40
N ASN A 212 -3.64 21.43 12.39
CA ASN A 212 -3.34 21.14 13.79
C ASN A 212 -3.28 19.64 14.09
N LYS A 213 -4.14 18.83 13.47
CA LYS A 213 -4.06 17.36 13.58
C LYS A 213 -2.73 16.83 13.06
N GLN A 214 -2.29 17.29 11.89
CA GLN A 214 -1.01 16.89 11.31
C GLN A 214 0.16 17.32 12.20
N LEU A 215 0.20 18.59 12.61
CA LEU A 215 1.23 19.14 13.50
C LEU A 215 1.38 18.31 14.78
N LEU A 216 0.28 18.12 15.52
CA LEU A 216 0.30 17.39 16.78
C LEU A 216 0.64 15.91 16.58
N SER A 217 0.15 15.27 15.52
CA SER A 217 0.45 13.86 15.27
C SER A 217 1.93 13.61 14.95
N ASN A 218 2.55 14.50 14.17
CA ASN A 218 3.97 14.44 13.84
C ASN A 218 4.83 14.76 15.06
N PHE A 219 4.51 15.84 15.78
CA PHE A 219 5.23 16.25 16.98
C PHE A 219 5.15 15.20 18.09
N SER A 220 3.97 14.62 18.31
CA SER A 220 3.75 13.55 19.28
C SER A 220 4.68 12.36 19.02
N LEU A 221 4.77 11.93 17.76
CA LEU A 221 5.63 10.81 17.38
C LEU A 221 7.11 11.14 17.58
N LYS A 222 7.55 12.33 17.15
CA LYS A 222 8.92 12.82 17.32
C LYS A 222 9.35 12.78 18.80
N ILE A 223 8.59 13.43 19.68
CA ILE A 223 8.94 13.51 21.10
C ILE A 223 8.79 12.15 21.81
N GLN A 224 7.91 11.26 21.35
CA GLN A 224 7.80 9.90 21.87
C GLN A 224 9.04 9.04 21.59
N TYR A 225 9.65 9.22 20.41
CA TYR A 225 10.91 8.58 20.06
C TYR A 225 12.11 9.17 20.82
N GLU A 226 12.16 10.50 20.95
CA GLU A 226 13.26 11.19 21.65
C GLU A 226 13.22 10.94 23.16
N ASN A 227 12.05 11.13 23.80
CA ASN A 227 11.90 10.98 25.24
C ASN A 227 10.45 10.69 25.66
N LYS A 228 10.20 9.43 26.02
CA LYS A 228 8.89 8.96 26.49
C LYS A 228 8.36 9.70 27.72
N TYR A 229 9.21 10.22 28.60
CA TYR A 229 8.77 10.98 29.78
C TYR A 229 8.28 12.37 29.40
N LEU A 230 9.01 13.05 28.51
CA LEU A 230 8.59 14.34 27.97
C LEU A 230 7.28 14.20 27.19
N TRP A 231 7.16 13.17 26.36
CA TRP A 231 5.91 12.87 25.66
C TRP A 231 4.74 12.68 26.63
N ARG A 232 4.92 11.89 27.69
CA ARG A 232 3.88 11.69 28.73
C ARG A 232 3.50 12.99 29.44
N SER A 233 4.46 13.89 29.66
CA SER A 233 4.17 15.20 30.24
C SER A 233 3.35 16.07 29.27
N TRP A 234 3.79 16.14 28.01
CA TRP A 234 3.19 16.95 26.95
C TRP A 234 1.78 16.51 26.57
N ILE A 235 1.56 15.21 26.31
CA ILE A 235 0.26 14.68 25.85
C ILE A 235 -0.88 14.88 26.86
N ASN A 236 -0.53 15.14 28.13
CA ASN A 236 -1.47 15.37 29.22
C ASN A 236 -1.75 16.86 29.47
N GLN A 237 -1.10 17.76 28.74
CA GLN A 237 -1.39 19.20 28.79
C GLN A 237 -2.74 19.50 28.10
N PRO A 238 -3.37 20.66 28.41
CA PRO A 238 -4.48 21.16 27.62
C PRO A 238 -4.12 21.27 26.13
N ILE A 239 -5.08 20.99 25.24
CA ILE A 239 -4.83 20.88 23.80
C ILE A 239 -4.19 22.15 23.20
N ILE A 240 -4.56 23.33 23.71
CA ILE A 240 -3.99 24.63 23.29
C ILE A 240 -2.49 24.70 23.64
N ASN A 241 -2.10 24.25 24.83
CA ASN A 241 -0.70 24.21 25.23
C ASN A 241 0.09 23.21 24.38
N GLN A 242 -0.53 22.09 24.00
CA GLN A 242 0.11 21.11 23.12
C GLN A 242 0.43 21.71 21.76
N ILE A 243 -0.51 22.49 21.18
CA ILE A 243 -0.34 23.21 19.90
C ILE A 243 0.80 24.22 20.03
N ASN A 244 0.75 25.10 21.03
CA ASN A 244 1.77 26.14 21.22
C ASN A 244 3.18 25.53 21.35
N ILE A 245 3.33 24.45 22.11
CA ILE A 245 4.64 23.77 22.25
C ILE A 245 5.08 23.16 20.90
N ALA A 246 4.17 22.54 20.16
CA ALA A 246 4.49 21.92 18.87
C ALA A 246 4.85 22.97 17.81
N GLU A 247 4.19 24.13 17.80
CA GLU A 247 4.49 25.24 16.86
C GLU A 247 5.89 25.83 17.07
N VAL A 248 6.31 25.99 18.34
CA VAL A 248 7.65 26.50 18.67
C VAL A 248 8.76 25.51 18.27
N ASN A 249 8.45 24.22 18.18
CA ASN A 249 9.39 23.13 17.91
C ASN A 249 9.20 22.47 16.53
N ARG A 250 8.63 23.22 15.58
CA ARG A 250 8.41 22.80 14.18
C ARG A 250 9.72 22.69 13.38
#